data_AF-A0A6B8RGR8-F1
#
_entry.id   AF-A0A6B8RGR8-F1
#
_cell.length_a   1.000
_cell.length_b   1.000
_cell.length_c   1.000
_cell.angle_alpha   90.00
_cell.angle_beta   90.00
_cell.angle_gamma   90.00
#
_symmetry.space_group_name_H-M   'P 1'
#
loop_
_entity.id
_entity.type
_entity.pdbx_description
1 polymer ?
#
loop_
_entity_poly.entity_id
_entity_poly.type
_entity_poly.pdbx_seq_one_letter_code
_entity_poly.pdbx_strand_id
1 'polypeptide(L)' 'MKPLPISAETAIKLSEQLKIPIENLMHMPQHILMQKLAELAKTKESTESDK' A
#
# COMPACT_ATOMS: atom_id res chain seq x y z
N MET A 1 -20.55 -1.75 -4.97
CA MET A 1 -19.13 -1.36 -4.84
C MET A 1 -18.34 -2.19 -5.83
N LYS A 2 -17.68 -1.54 -6.80
CA LYS A 2 -16.86 -2.26 -7.79
C LYS A 2 -15.63 -2.77 -7.04
N PRO A 3 -15.33 -4.08 -7.01
CA PRO A 3 -14.14 -4.60 -6.35
C PRO A 3 -12.92 -3.88 -6.91
N LEU A 4 -12.00 -3.49 -6.05
CA LEU A 4 -10.71 -2.98 -6.51
C LEU A 4 -10.08 -4.05 -7.42
N PRO A 5 -9.62 -3.68 -8.63
CA PRO A 5 -9.00 -4.63 -9.56
C PRO A 5 -7.55 -4.92 -9.15
N ILE A 6 -7.34 -5.29 -7.90
CA ILE A 6 -6.04 -5.74 -7.40
C ILE A 6 -6.03 -7.26 -7.41
N SER A 7 -5.05 -7.83 -8.10
CA SER A 7 -4.83 -9.27 -8.06
C SER A 7 -4.36 -9.69 -6.66
N ALA A 8 -4.55 -10.96 -6.32
CA ALA A 8 -4.05 -11.51 -5.06
C ALA A 8 -2.54 -11.29 -4.91
N GLU A 9 -1.76 -11.40 -5.99
CA GLU A 9 -0.32 -11.12 -5.97
C GLU A 9 0.01 -9.66 -5.64
N THR A 10 -0.73 -8.71 -6.22
CA THR A 10 -0.53 -7.29 -5.93
C THR A 10 -0.90 -6.98 -4.49
N ALA A 11 -1.97 -7.60 -3.98
CA ALA A 11 -2.39 -7.45 -2.60
C ALA A 11 -1.33 -7.98 -1.61
N ILE A 12 -0.71 -9.13 -1.89
CA ILE A 12 0.38 -9.69 -1.06
C ILE A 12 1.57 -8.72 -1.03
N LYS A 13 2.05 -8.29 -2.19
CA LYS A 13 3.20 -7.37 -2.28
C LYS A 13 2.93 -6.04 -1.58
N LEU A 14 1.73 -5.48 -1.73
CA LEU A 14 1.33 -4.25 -1.05
C LEU A 14 1.19 -4.45 0.47
N SER A 15 0.67 -5.59 0.92
CA SER A 15 0.54 -5.93 2.34
C SER A 15 1.90 -5.98 3.04
N GLU A 16 2.90 -6.57 2.38
CA GLU A 16 4.28 -6.66 2.88
C GLU A 16 4.96 -5.29 2.90
N GLN A 17 4.84 -4.51 1.82
CA GLN A 17 5.46 -3.18 1.73
C GLN A 17 4.86 -2.19 2.72
N LEU A 18 3.54 -2.21 2.89
CA LEU A 18 2.83 -1.30 3.79
C LEU A 18 2.77 -1.82 5.23
N LYS A 19 3.21 -3.08 5.49
CA LYS A 19 3.07 -3.79 6.76
C LYS A 19 1.63 -3.80 7.27
N ILE A 20 0.67 -4.06 6.39
CA ILE A 20 -0.76 -4.10 6.70
C ILE A 20 -1.30 -5.49 6.36
N PRO A 21 -2.16 -6.09 7.19
CA PRO A 21 -2.74 -7.40 6.89
C PRO A 21 -3.56 -7.38 5.59
N ILE A 22 -3.49 -8.48 4.86
CA ILE A 22 -4.16 -8.61 3.56
C ILE A 22 -5.68 -8.56 3.66
N GLU A 23 -6.26 -9.03 4.77
CA GLU A 23 -7.70 -8.89 5.01
C GLU A 23 -8.10 -7.41 5.03
N ASN A 24 -7.31 -6.58 5.70
CA ASN A 24 -7.59 -5.14 5.76
C ASN A 24 -7.40 -4.48 4.41
N LEU A 25 -6.42 -4.93 3.60
CA LEU A 25 -6.17 -4.38 2.26
C LEU A 25 -7.35 -4.67 1.30
N MET A 26 -7.91 -5.89 1.36
CA MET A 26 -9.05 -6.31 0.52
C MET A 26 -10.36 -5.57 0.85
N HIS A 27 -10.53 -5.13 2.10
CA HIS A 27 -11.68 -4.34 2.55
C HIS A 27 -11.39 -2.83 2.54
N MET A 28 -10.16 -2.43 2.20
CA MET A 28 -9.74 -1.05 2.27
C MET A 28 -10.37 -0.23 1.15
N PRO A 29 -10.91 0.97 1.44
CA PRO A 29 -11.32 1.89 0.40
C PRO A 29 -10.09 2.46 -0.33
N GLN A 30 -10.23 2.68 -1.64
CA GLN A 30 -9.14 3.07 -2.55
C GLN A 30 -8.36 4.30 -2.10
N HIS A 31 -9.03 5.31 -1.53
CA HIS A 31 -8.38 6.57 -1.14
C HIS A 31 -7.44 6.40 0.07
N ILE A 32 -7.73 5.48 1.00
CA ILE A 32 -6.84 5.18 2.13
C ILE A 32 -5.57 4.50 1.63
N LEU A 33 -5.72 3.60 0.64
CA LEU A 33 -4.59 2.92 0.02
C LEU A 33 -3.67 3.93 -0.69
N MET A 34 -4.24 4.92 -1.39
CA MET A 34 -3.49 6.03 -1.99
C MET A 34 -2.77 6.89 -0.96
N GLN A 35 -3.39 7.20 0.18
CA GLN A 35 -2.75 7.95 1.27
C GLN A 35 -1.54 7.21 1.84
N LYS A 36 -1.68 5.91 2.11
CA LYS A 36 -0.59 5.09 2.64
C LYS A 36 0.55 4.88 1.65
N LEU A 37 0.24 4.78 0.35
CA LEU A 37 1.27 4.79 -0.70
C LEU A 37 2.01 6.12 -0.75
N ALA A 38 1.31 7.25 -0.59
CA ALA A 38 1.93 8.57 -0.52
C ALA A 38 2.81 8.73 0.73
N GLU A 39 2.37 8.24 1.90
CA GLU A 39 3.19 8.19 3.11
C GLU A 39 4.46 7.34 2.92
N LEU A 40 4.34 6.20 2.25
CA LEU A 40 5.44 5.28 1.97
C LEU A 40 6.45 5.87 0.96
N ALA A 41 5.96 6.56 -0.08
CA ALA A 41 6.82 7.27 -1.03
C ALA A 41 7.62 8.39 -0.33
N LYS A 42 6.95 9.17 0.53
CA LYS A 42 7.57 10.27 1.28
C LYS A 42 8.63 9.79 2.27
N THR A 43 8.42 8.62 2.89
CA THR A 43 9.42 8.01 3.78
C THR A 43 10.61 7.46 3.00
N LYS A 44 10.39 6.84 1.83
CA LYS A 44 11.50 6.35 0.97
C LYS A 44 12.41 7.48 0.50
N GLU A 45 11.85 8.61 0.05
CA GLU A 45 12.62 9.78 -0.38
C GLU A 45 13.51 10.35 0.76
N SER A 46 13.08 10.19 2.01
CA SER A 46 13.86 10.64 3.18
C SER A 46 14.97 9.67 3.59
N THR A 47 14.93 8.42 3.13
CA THR A 47 15.93 7.38 3.47
C THR A 47 16.97 7.12 2.37
N GLU A 48 16.83 7.72 1.19
CA GLU A 48 17.80 7.59 0.07
C GLU A 48 18.74 8.80 -0.09
N SER A 49 18.69 9.79 0.81
CA SER A 49 19.57 10.98 0.79
C SER A 49 20.76 10.91 1.77
N ASP A 50 20.99 9.77 2.41
CA ASP A 50 22.15 9.54 3.30
C ASP A 50 22.86 8.23 2.91
N LYS A 51 23.45 8.19 1.71
CA LYS A 51 24.56 7.27 1.39
C LYS A 51 25.45 7.80 0.28
#